data_AF-A0A9X2Z4D6-F1
#
_entry.id   AF-A0A9X2Z4D6-F1
#
_cell.length_a   1.000
_cell.length_b   1.000
_cell.length_c   1.000
_cell.angle_alpha   90.00
_cell.angle_beta   90.00
_cell.angle_gamma   90.00
#
_symmetry.space_group_name_H-M   'P 1'
#
loop_
_entity.id
_entity.type
_entity.pdbx_description
1 polymer ?
#
loop_
_entity_poly.entity_id
_entity_poly.type
_entity_poly.pdbx_seq_one_letter_code
_entity_poly.pdbx_strand_id
1 'polypeptide(L)'
;MPPSRSKEDWTSLLSPLLSTSVQAANERLMQTEEIRQWLRQASTKAAEGMSRQPDMRGEMRGYAELKGAFEERFPALLDAVEELTGGCGTIDLDWTPMNPTMSRVEVDFHRELAVDLFTRLEAPSPDAAQAALHTVEEALPDGTPFPNRPNTATGLVAHDGSCLGVRVREHLGSEQGGRYRTVALLPDDRNDLENLSMQDAAPRLLQLLAPADSSSGT
;
A
#
# COMPACT_ATOMS: atom_id res chain seq x y z
N MET A 1 26.22 -17.12 0.46
CA MET A 1 25.04 -16.23 0.58
C MET A 1 24.93 -15.45 -0.73
N PRO A 2 23.74 -15.29 -1.31
CA PRO A 2 23.56 -14.37 -2.43
C PRO A 2 24.00 -12.96 -2.02
N PRO A 3 24.55 -12.15 -2.95
CA PRO A 3 24.89 -10.77 -2.66
C PRO A 3 23.63 -10.01 -2.25
N SER A 4 23.74 -9.19 -1.19
CA SER A 4 22.65 -8.33 -0.76
C SER A 4 22.40 -7.27 -1.83
N ARG A 5 21.14 -7.17 -2.28
CA ARG A 5 20.73 -6.10 -3.19
C ARG A 5 20.98 -4.72 -2.60
N SER A 6 21.44 -3.80 -3.44
CA SER A 6 21.55 -2.38 -3.08
C SER A 6 20.18 -1.72 -3.03
N LYS A 7 20.12 -0.49 -2.50
CA LYS A 7 18.90 0.33 -2.50
C LYS A 7 18.37 0.52 -3.92
N GLU A 8 19.25 0.84 -4.86
CA GLU A 8 18.90 1.08 -6.28
C GLU A 8 18.32 -0.18 -6.95
N ASP A 9 18.83 -1.36 -6.61
CA ASP A 9 18.28 -2.63 -7.08
C ASP A 9 16.85 -2.85 -6.58
N TRP A 10 16.58 -2.53 -5.31
CA TRP A 10 15.23 -2.62 -4.73
C TRP A 10 14.28 -1.58 -5.32
N THR A 11 14.72 -0.34 -5.47
CA THR A 11 13.97 0.73 -6.13
C THR A 11 13.57 0.32 -7.54
N SER A 12 14.53 -0.17 -8.33
CA SER A 12 14.29 -0.64 -9.71
C SER A 12 13.34 -1.84 -9.77
N LEU A 13 13.34 -2.70 -8.74
CA LEU A 13 12.44 -3.84 -8.65
C LEU A 13 11.00 -3.43 -8.36
N LEU A 14 10.78 -2.48 -7.46
CA LEU A 14 9.48 -2.17 -6.88
C LEU A 14 8.78 -0.98 -7.54
N SER A 15 9.52 0.04 -7.97
CA SER A 15 8.99 1.26 -8.59
C SER A 15 7.94 1.00 -9.69
N PRO A 16 8.17 0.13 -10.69
CA PRO A 16 7.19 -0.08 -11.76
C PRO A 16 5.94 -0.84 -11.30
N LEU A 17 5.99 -1.51 -10.14
CA LEU A 17 4.90 -2.36 -9.65
C LEU A 17 3.99 -1.59 -8.70
N LEU A 18 4.52 -0.73 -7.84
CA LEU A 18 3.71 -0.03 -6.83
C LEU A 18 2.60 0.82 -7.47
N SER A 19 2.86 1.46 -8.61
CA SER A 19 1.87 2.27 -9.33
C SER A 19 0.83 1.47 -10.10
N THR A 20 1.00 0.15 -10.23
CA THR A 20 0.10 -0.72 -11.00
C THR A 20 -0.60 -1.76 -10.12
N SER A 21 0.13 -2.37 -9.19
CA SER A 21 -0.38 -3.36 -8.24
C SER A 21 0.59 -3.55 -7.06
N VAL A 22 0.14 -3.19 -5.86
CA VAL A 22 0.83 -3.50 -4.60
C VAL A 22 0.94 -5.00 -4.40
N GLN A 23 -0.09 -5.76 -4.79
CA GLN A 23 -0.03 -7.23 -4.76
C GLN A 23 1.12 -7.75 -5.65
N ALA A 24 1.29 -7.23 -6.87
CA ALA A 24 2.39 -7.63 -7.74
C ALA A 24 3.76 -7.26 -7.14
N ALA A 25 3.87 -6.11 -6.46
CA ALA A 25 5.08 -5.74 -5.71
C ALA A 25 5.38 -6.74 -4.58
N ASN A 26 4.37 -7.13 -3.79
CA ASN A 26 4.49 -8.11 -2.71
C ASN A 26 4.87 -9.50 -3.25
N GLU A 27 4.25 -9.94 -4.35
CA GLU A 27 4.62 -11.17 -5.03
C GLU A 27 6.07 -11.13 -5.53
N ARG A 28 6.51 -9.99 -6.07
CA ARG A 28 7.89 -9.81 -6.54
C ARG A 28 8.91 -9.83 -5.42
N LEU A 29 8.59 -9.27 -4.24
CA LEU A 29 9.41 -9.42 -3.03
C LEU A 29 9.57 -10.90 -2.68
N MET A 30 8.46 -11.64 -2.62
CA MET A 30 8.47 -13.07 -2.27
C MET A 30 9.14 -13.98 -3.30
N GLN A 31 9.24 -13.55 -4.57
CA GLN A 31 10.01 -14.24 -5.61
C GLN A 31 11.52 -14.01 -5.51
N THR A 32 11.97 -13.07 -4.67
CA THR A 32 13.40 -12.83 -4.46
C THR A 32 14.00 -13.90 -3.56
N GLU A 33 15.00 -14.62 -4.06
CA GLU A 33 15.63 -15.74 -3.34
C GLU A 33 16.15 -15.34 -1.96
N GLU A 34 16.75 -14.15 -1.85
CA GLU A 34 17.29 -13.61 -0.60
C GLU A 34 16.21 -13.47 0.48
N ILE A 35 15.06 -12.90 0.14
CA ILE A 35 13.91 -12.76 1.04
C ILE A 35 13.36 -14.13 1.41
N ARG A 36 13.12 -14.99 0.41
CA ARG A 36 12.49 -16.31 0.62
C ARG A 36 13.33 -17.21 1.52
N GLN A 37 14.64 -17.27 1.29
CA GLN A 37 15.56 -18.07 2.11
C GLN A 37 15.62 -17.55 3.54
N TRP A 38 15.75 -16.24 3.70
CA TRP A 38 15.80 -15.62 5.02
C TRP A 38 14.50 -15.84 5.78
N LEU A 39 13.35 -15.54 5.18
CA LEU A 39 12.04 -15.60 5.84
C LEU A 39 11.74 -17.01 6.31
N ARG A 40 12.00 -18.02 5.47
CA ARG A 40 11.82 -19.43 5.87
C ARG A 40 12.62 -19.78 7.12
N GLN A 41 13.88 -19.35 7.21
CA GLN A 41 14.73 -19.65 8.37
C GLN A 41 14.31 -18.86 9.60
N ALA A 42 14.08 -17.55 9.43
CA ALA A 42 13.77 -16.63 10.50
C ALA A 42 12.38 -16.93 11.10
N SER A 43 11.36 -17.16 10.27
CA SER A 43 10.01 -17.51 10.72
C SER A 43 9.96 -18.85 11.46
N THR A 44 10.71 -19.88 11.00
CA THR A 44 10.81 -21.15 11.73
C THR A 44 11.47 -20.96 13.09
N LYS A 45 12.58 -20.21 13.15
CA LYS A 45 13.27 -19.91 14.41
C LYS A 45 12.38 -19.14 15.39
N ALA A 46 11.64 -18.15 14.91
CA ALA A 46 10.69 -17.40 15.73
C ALA A 46 9.58 -18.31 16.28
N ALA A 47 9.05 -19.23 15.46
CA ALA A 47 8.01 -20.18 15.87
C ALA A 47 8.52 -21.22 16.90
N GLU A 48 9.76 -21.68 16.76
CA GLU A 48 10.42 -22.53 17.77
C GLU A 48 10.61 -21.79 19.10
N GLY A 49 10.96 -20.50 19.04
CA GLY A 49 11.04 -19.62 20.22
C GLY A 49 9.68 -19.49 20.91
N MET A 50 8.63 -19.25 20.13
CA MET A 50 7.24 -19.17 20.61
C MET A 50 6.76 -20.49 21.23
N SER A 51 7.16 -21.64 20.69
CA SER A 51 6.78 -22.96 21.25
C SER A 51 7.20 -23.16 22.71
N ARG A 52 8.19 -22.39 23.20
CA ARG A 52 8.61 -22.38 24.62
C ARG A 52 7.69 -21.53 25.51
N GLN A 53 6.89 -20.66 24.92
CA GLN A 53 5.94 -19.79 25.60
C GLN A 53 4.71 -19.56 24.69
N PRO A 54 3.78 -20.54 24.59
CA PRO A 54 2.70 -20.55 23.60
C PRO A 54 1.50 -19.68 24.03
N ASP A 55 1.76 -18.46 24.49
CA ASP A 55 0.76 -17.45 24.84
C ASP A 55 0.87 -16.24 23.88
N MET A 56 -0.12 -15.34 23.93
CA MET A 56 -0.11 -14.10 23.13
C MET A 56 1.17 -13.27 23.33
N ARG A 57 1.84 -13.38 24.49
CA ARG A 57 3.10 -12.69 24.76
C ARG A 57 4.27 -13.32 23.99
N GLY A 58 4.28 -14.64 23.85
CA GLY A 58 5.22 -15.36 23.01
C GLY A 58 5.06 -15.03 21.53
N GLU A 59 3.82 -14.92 21.05
CA GLU A 59 3.54 -14.46 19.67
C GLU A 59 4.05 -13.04 19.43
N MET A 60 3.67 -12.07 20.28
CA MET A 60 4.17 -10.68 20.12
C MET A 60 5.70 -10.60 20.19
N ARG A 61 6.34 -11.36 21.08
CA ARG A 61 7.81 -11.39 21.18
C ARG A 61 8.42 -12.00 19.92
N GLY A 62 7.90 -13.14 19.45
CA GLY A 62 8.40 -13.81 18.24
C GLY A 62 8.28 -12.92 17.01
N TYR A 63 7.16 -12.22 16.86
CA TYR A 63 6.97 -11.24 15.79
C TYR A 63 7.96 -10.07 15.92
N ALA A 64 8.11 -9.48 17.11
CA ALA A 64 9.05 -8.38 17.33
C ALA A 64 10.51 -8.77 17.04
N GLU A 65 10.93 -9.98 17.46
CA GLU A 65 12.25 -10.53 17.14
C GLU A 65 12.43 -10.75 15.63
N LEU A 66 11.42 -11.28 14.96
CA LEU A 66 11.43 -11.51 13.52
C LEU A 66 11.52 -10.18 12.75
N LYS A 67 10.72 -9.19 13.15
CA LYS A 67 10.68 -7.84 12.58
C LYS A 67 12.00 -7.11 12.78
N GLY A 68 12.57 -7.12 13.99
CA GLY A 68 13.89 -6.54 14.24
C GLY A 68 15.00 -7.22 13.42
N ALA A 69 14.98 -8.56 13.31
CA ALA A 69 15.92 -9.29 12.47
C ALA A 69 15.76 -8.99 10.97
N PHE A 70 14.55 -8.66 10.52
CA PHE A 70 14.31 -8.21 9.14
C PHE A 70 14.97 -6.85 8.89
N GLU A 71 14.77 -5.91 9.82
CA GLU A 71 15.29 -4.54 9.73
C GLU A 71 16.82 -4.52 9.70
N GLU A 72 17.46 -5.36 10.52
CA GLU A 72 18.91 -5.55 10.49
C GLU A 72 19.41 -6.17 9.17
N ARG A 73 18.63 -7.07 8.58
CA ARG A 73 19.05 -7.84 7.40
C ARG A 73 18.84 -7.11 6.08
N PHE A 74 17.80 -6.30 5.99
CA PHE A 74 17.35 -5.65 4.75
C PHE A 74 17.21 -4.13 4.87
N PRO A 75 18.20 -3.39 5.43
CA PRO A 75 18.08 -1.94 5.59
C PRO A 75 17.91 -1.23 4.24
N ALA A 76 18.61 -1.69 3.20
CA ALA A 76 18.51 -1.11 1.86
C ALA A 76 17.12 -1.28 1.21
N LEU A 77 16.36 -2.32 1.59
CA LEU A 77 14.97 -2.50 1.13
C LEU A 77 14.04 -1.54 1.86
N LEU A 78 14.23 -1.36 3.16
CA LEU A 78 13.45 -0.39 3.95
C LEU A 78 13.65 1.03 3.42
N ASP A 79 14.90 1.44 3.21
CA ASP A 79 15.23 2.74 2.65
C ASP A 79 14.62 2.94 1.25
N ALA A 80 14.56 1.88 0.44
CA ALA A 80 13.97 1.94 -0.90
C ALA A 80 12.45 2.11 -0.82
N VAL A 81 11.76 1.37 0.06
CA VAL A 81 10.31 1.50 0.25
C VAL A 81 9.96 2.85 0.86
N GLU A 82 10.71 3.33 1.85
CA GLU A 82 10.54 4.66 2.43
C GLU A 82 10.67 5.75 1.36
N GLU A 83 11.71 5.68 0.52
CA GLU A 83 11.90 6.67 -0.56
C GLU A 83 10.79 6.58 -1.63
N LEU A 84 10.46 5.37 -2.10
CA LEU A 84 9.43 5.16 -3.12
C LEU A 84 8.06 5.64 -2.66
N THR A 85 7.72 5.38 -1.39
CA THR A 85 6.42 5.72 -0.83
C THR A 85 6.38 7.12 -0.20
N GLY A 86 7.50 7.84 -0.19
CA GLY A 86 7.61 9.13 0.49
C GLY A 86 7.26 9.02 1.98
N GLY A 87 7.68 7.93 2.64
CA GLY A 87 7.43 7.66 4.06
C GLY A 87 6.03 7.15 4.39
N CYS A 88 5.15 6.98 3.39
CA CYS A 88 3.78 6.53 3.62
C CYS A 88 3.64 5.01 3.76
N GLY A 89 4.67 4.26 3.37
CA GLY A 89 4.70 2.81 3.49
C GLY A 89 5.99 2.30 4.10
N THR A 90 5.91 1.11 4.67
CA THR A 90 7.01 0.34 5.21
C THR A 90 6.93 -1.10 4.72
N ILE A 91 7.87 -1.93 5.15
CA ILE A 91 7.73 -3.38 5.02
C ILE A 91 7.12 -3.94 6.30
N ASP A 92 6.10 -4.78 6.17
CA ASP A 92 5.58 -5.61 7.25
C ASP A 92 5.76 -7.11 6.95
N LEU A 93 5.54 -7.92 7.99
CA LEU A 93 5.64 -9.37 7.98
C LEU A 93 4.30 -9.98 8.38
N ASP A 94 3.57 -10.53 7.41
CA ASP A 94 2.47 -11.45 7.68
C ASP A 94 3.05 -12.77 8.21
N TRP A 95 3.31 -12.82 9.52
CA TRP A 95 3.91 -13.96 10.17
C TRP A 95 2.87 -14.96 10.63
N THR A 96 3.02 -16.19 10.15
CA THR A 96 2.12 -17.31 10.41
C THR A 96 2.82 -18.35 11.30
N PRO A 97 2.81 -18.19 12.64
CA PRO A 97 3.63 -19.01 13.54
C PRO A 97 3.30 -20.50 13.48
N MET A 98 2.03 -20.86 13.26
CA MET A 98 1.59 -22.26 13.11
C MET A 98 1.94 -22.86 11.75
N ASN A 99 2.25 -22.04 10.75
CA ASN A 99 2.75 -22.49 9.46
C ASN A 99 3.82 -21.52 8.92
N PRO A 100 5.05 -21.54 9.47
CA PRO A 100 6.06 -20.52 9.16
C PRO A 100 6.44 -20.43 7.68
N THR A 101 6.16 -21.48 6.90
CA THR A 101 6.39 -21.50 5.45
C THR A 101 5.37 -20.69 4.65
N MET A 102 4.24 -20.32 5.25
CA MET A 102 3.22 -19.44 4.67
C MET A 102 3.43 -17.97 5.02
N SER A 103 4.45 -17.63 5.82
CA SER A 103 4.71 -16.24 6.18
C SER A 103 5.12 -15.42 4.97
N ARG A 104 4.82 -14.12 4.96
CA ARG A 104 5.06 -13.24 3.83
C ARG A 104 5.74 -11.95 4.27
N VAL A 105 6.45 -11.34 3.31
CA VAL A 105 6.94 -9.97 3.39
C VAL A 105 6.07 -9.13 2.47
N GLU A 106 5.57 -8.01 2.96
CA GLU A 106 4.67 -7.15 2.20
C GLU A 106 4.96 -5.67 2.45
N VAL A 107 4.60 -4.84 1.47
CA VAL A 107 4.52 -3.40 1.66
C VAL A 107 3.23 -3.11 2.41
N ASP A 108 3.36 -2.50 3.59
CA ASP A 108 2.26 -2.03 4.41
C ASP A 108 2.22 -0.50 4.41
N PHE A 109 1.01 0.07 4.38
CA PHE A 109 0.81 1.52 4.40
C PHE A 109 0.25 2.02 5.73
N HIS A 110 0.10 1.14 6.74
CA HIS A 110 -0.49 1.48 8.04
C HIS A 110 -1.88 2.12 7.93
N ARG A 111 -2.67 1.70 6.93
CA ARG A 111 -4.05 2.16 6.73
C ARG A 111 -4.99 0.99 6.89
N GLU A 112 -6.16 1.24 7.46
CA GLU A 112 -7.27 0.27 7.50
C GLU A 112 -7.98 0.17 6.13
N LEU A 113 -7.19 0.05 5.06
CA LEU A 113 -7.63 0.05 3.67
C LEU A 113 -6.88 -1.04 2.91
N ALA A 114 -7.58 -1.82 2.11
CA ALA A 114 -6.93 -2.66 1.10
C ALA A 114 -6.45 -1.74 -0.04
N VAL A 115 -5.14 -1.50 -0.12
CA VAL A 115 -4.53 -0.65 -1.15
C VAL A 115 -4.15 -1.51 -2.34
N ASP A 116 -4.79 -1.26 -3.49
CA ASP A 116 -4.53 -1.95 -4.75
C ASP A 116 -3.27 -1.40 -5.43
N LEU A 117 -3.05 -0.08 -5.38
CA LEU A 117 -1.90 0.61 -5.96
C LEU A 117 -1.49 1.87 -5.19
N PHE A 118 -0.26 2.33 -5.40
CA PHE A 118 0.32 3.51 -4.78
C PHE A 118 0.84 4.48 -5.85
N THR A 119 0.44 5.75 -5.77
CA THR A 119 0.90 6.80 -6.69
C THR A 119 1.47 7.99 -5.92
N ARG A 120 2.68 8.41 -6.26
CA ARG A 120 3.30 9.62 -5.72
C ARG A 120 3.08 10.80 -6.67
N LEU A 121 2.68 11.94 -6.11
CA LEU A 121 2.63 13.22 -6.81
C LEU A 121 3.97 13.94 -6.63
N GLU A 122 4.71 14.11 -7.71
CA GLU A 122 5.94 14.91 -7.72
C GLU A 122 5.67 16.40 -7.43
N ALA A 123 4.52 16.90 -7.89
CA ALA A 123 4.05 18.25 -7.61
C ALA A 123 2.54 18.25 -7.37
N PRO A 124 2.01 19.08 -6.45
CA PRO A 124 0.60 19.14 -6.13
C PRO A 124 -0.15 20.01 -7.15
N SER A 125 -0.27 19.52 -8.39
CA SER A 125 -0.95 20.22 -9.49
C SER A 125 -2.30 19.57 -9.85
N PRO A 126 -3.25 20.33 -10.43
CA PRO A 126 -4.51 19.78 -10.92
C PRO A 126 -4.34 18.62 -11.89
N ASP A 127 -3.40 18.74 -12.83
CA ASP A 127 -3.12 17.70 -13.82
C ASP A 127 -2.58 16.42 -13.17
N ALA A 128 -1.69 16.56 -12.18
CA ALA A 128 -1.13 15.42 -11.45
C ALA A 128 -2.20 14.72 -10.59
N ALA A 129 -3.06 15.49 -9.94
CA ALA A 129 -4.20 14.93 -9.20
C ALA A 129 -5.17 14.18 -10.12
N GLN A 130 -5.51 14.76 -11.27
CA GLN A 130 -6.37 14.11 -12.24
C GLN A 130 -5.74 12.83 -12.81
N ALA A 131 -4.44 12.85 -13.12
CA ALA A 131 -3.71 11.69 -13.57
C ALA A 131 -3.72 10.57 -12.51
N ALA A 132 -3.46 10.89 -11.24
CA ALA A 132 -3.50 9.90 -10.16
C ALA A 132 -4.89 9.30 -9.98
N LEU A 133 -5.96 10.11 -10.03
CA LEU A 133 -7.33 9.58 -9.99
C LEU A 133 -7.61 8.64 -11.16
N HIS A 134 -7.16 9.00 -12.36
CA HIS A 134 -7.29 8.16 -13.56
C HIS A 134 -6.51 6.84 -13.41
N THR A 135 -5.31 6.85 -12.82
CA THR A 135 -4.56 5.63 -12.53
C THR A 135 -5.34 4.69 -11.61
N VAL A 136 -5.99 5.22 -10.57
CA VAL A 136 -6.86 4.40 -9.69
C VAL A 136 -8.08 3.88 -10.45
N GLU A 137 -8.65 4.68 -11.34
CA GLU A 137 -9.77 4.26 -12.19
C GLU A 137 -9.39 3.13 -13.15
N GLU A 138 -8.19 3.16 -13.75
CA GLU A 138 -7.70 2.11 -14.65
C GLU A 138 -7.48 0.76 -13.95
N ALA A 139 -7.30 0.78 -12.62
CA ALA A 139 -7.16 -0.43 -11.82
C ALA A 139 -8.50 -1.09 -11.44
N LEU A 140 -9.63 -0.54 -11.91
CA LEU A 140 -10.93 -1.18 -11.73
C LEU A 140 -10.93 -2.60 -12.33
N PRO A 141 -11.53 -3.59 -11.63
CA PRO A 141 -11.69 -4.93 -12.19
C PRO A 141 -12.38 -4.92 -13.55
N ASP A 142 -11.89 -5.78 -14.45
CA ASP A 142 -12.54 -6.05 -15.73
C ASP A 142 -13.96 -6.61 -15.52
N GLY A 143 -14.85 -6.29 -16.47
CA GLY A 143 -16.20 -6.84 -16.54
C GLY A 143 -17.28 -5.80 -16.23
N THR A 144 -18.51 -6.29 -16.06
CA THR A 144 -19.67 -5.45 -15.70
C THR A 144 -19.95 -5.61 -14.21
N PRO A 145 -20.10 -4.51 -13.45
CA PRO A 145 -20.44 -4.58 -12.04
C PRO A 145 -21.80 -5.26 -11.83
N PHE A 146 -21.96 -5.95 -10.70
CA PHE A 146 -23.24 -6.54 -10.33
C PHE A 146 -24.16 -5.49 -9.68
N PRO A 147 -25.49 -5.69 -9.70
CA PRO A 147 -26.41 -4.85 -8.93
C PRO A 147 -26.00 -4.81 -7.45
N ASN A 148 -25.86 -3.60 -6.89
CA ASN A 148 -25.43 -3.34 -5.51
C ASN A 148 -24.01 -3.85 -5.14
N ARG A 149 -23.19 -4.22 -6.13
CA ARG A 149 -21.78 -4.58 -5.94
C ARG A 149 -20.94 -3.91 -7.02
N PRO A 150 -20.53 -2.64 -6.80
CA PRO A 150 -19.71 -1.93 -7.75
C PRO A 150 -18.33 -2.58 -7.88
N ASN A 151 -17.76 -2.50 -9.07
CA ASN A 151 -16.32 -2.74 -9.23
C ASN A 151 -15.60 -1.64 -8.44
N THR A 152 -14.58 -2.02 -7.67
CA THR A 152 -13.91 -1.10 -6.75
C THR A 152 -12.42 -1.23 -6.93
N ALA A 153 -11.73 -0.09 -6.98
CA ALA A 153 -10.28 0.02 -6.88
C ALA A 153 -9.95 1.08 -5.83
N THR A 154 -8.96 0.81 -4.99
CA THR A 154 -8.49 1.70 -3.93
C THR A 154 -7.00 1.96 -4.14
N GLY A 155 -6.65 3.20 -4.45
CA GLY A 155 -5.26 3.65 -4.47
C GLY A 155 -4.89 4.43 -3.21
N LEU A 156 -3.60 4.53 -2.95
CA LEU A 156 -3.04 5.50 -2.01
C LEU A 156 -2.25 6.54 -2.80
N VAL A 157 -2.64 7.81 -2.68
CA VAL A 157 -1.96 8.92 -3.35
C VAL A 157 -1.14 9.67 -2.31
N ALA A 158 0.14 9.91 -2.58
CA ALA A 158 1.05 10.56 -1.66
C ALA A 158 1.68 11.83 -2.22
N HIS A 159 1.94 12.80 -1.34
CA HIS A 159 2.71 13.99 -1.62
C HIS A 159 3.41 14.46 -0.33
N ASP A 160 4.71 14.71 -0.40
CA ASP A 160 5.52 15.30 0.68
C ASP A 160 5.25 14.70 2.09
N GLY A 161 5.36 13.38 2.23
CA GLY A 161 5.13 12.69 3.51
C GLY A 161 3.67 12.46 3.88
N SER A 162 2.72 13.08 3.17
CA SER A 162 1.28 12.91 3.38
C SER A 162 0.70 11.90 2.40
N CYS A 163 -0.20 11.02 2.88
CA CYS A 163 -0.94 10.08 2.03
C CYS A 163 -2.45 10.15 2.25
N LEU A 164 -3.18 9.91 1.16
CA LEU A 164 -4.63 9.93 1.13
C LEU A 164 -5.14 8.73 0.35
N GLY A 165 -6.05 7.97 0.97
CA GLY A 165 -6.74 6.89 0.27
C GLY A 165 -7.71 7.47 -0.76
N VAL A 166 -7.75 6.85 -1.93
CA VAL A 166 -8.68 7.20 -3.02
C VAL A 166 -9.35 5.93 -3.44
N ARG A 167 -10.69 5.92 -3.46
CA ARG A 167 -11.45 4.77 -3.91
C ARG A 167 -12.35 5.15 -5.07
N VAL A 168 -12.17 4.47 -6.20
CA VAL A 168 -13.05 4.59 -7.36
C VAL A 168 -14.00 3.40 -7.36
N ARG A 169 -15.29 3.68 -7.55
CA ARG A 169 -16.35 2.67 -7.67
C ARG A 169 -17.06 2.84 -9.00
N GLU A 170 -17.15 1.77 -9.78
CA GLU A 170 -17.97 1.70 -11.00
C GLU A 170 -19.27 0.94 -10.73
N HIS A 171 -20.39 1.60 -10.96
CA HIS A 171 -21.72 1.10 -10.68
C HIS A 171 -22.47 0.76 -11.96
N LEU A 172 -23.39 -0.20 -11.84
CA LEU A 172 -24.39 -0.44 -12.86
C LEU A 172 -25.48 0.64 -12.78
N GLY A 173 -25.70 1.35 -13.87
CA GLY A 173 -26.74 2.36 -14.01
C GLY A 173 -28.13 1.79 -14.29
N SER A 174 -29.16 2.60 -14.06
CA SER A 174 -30.57 2.22 -14.19
C SER A 174 -31.07 2.17 -15.64
N GLU A 175 -30.43 2.89 -16.57
CA GLU A 175 -30.80 2.89 -17.99
C GLU A 175 -29.98 1.87 -18.76
N GLN A 176 -30.63 0.79 -19.25
CA GLN A 176 -30.14 -0.21 -20.22
C GLN A 176 -28.60 -0.42 -20.28
N GLY A 177 -27.96 -0.69 -19.14
CA GLY A 177 -26.53 -1.02 -19.08
C GLY A 177 -25.56 0.16 -19.05
N GLY A 178 -26.03 1.39 -18.83
CA GLY A 178 -25.18 2.54 -18.54
C GLY A 178 -24.31 2.27 -17.31
N ARG A 179 -23.10 2.82 -17.29
CA ARG A 179 -22.19 2.75 -16.14
C ARG A 179 -21.93 4.16 -15.64
N TYR A 180 -21.75 4.31 -14.34
CA TYR A 180 -21.30 5.57 -13.75
C TYR A 180 -20.26 5.29 -12.68
N ARG A 181 -19.41 6.29 -12.44
CA ARG A 181 -18.30 6.18 -11.52
C ARG A 181 -18.41 7.23 -10.43
N THR A 182 -17.99 6.84 -9.24
CA THR A 182 -17.93 7.71 -8.06
C THR A 182 -16.55 7.58 -7.43
N VAL A 183 -16.03 8.68 -6.93
CA VAL A 183 -14.77 8.73 -6.17
C VAL A 183 -15.09 8.96 -4.69
N ALA A 184 -14.35 8.29 -3.83
CA ALA A 184 -14.27 8.59 -2.41
C ALA A 184 -12.83 8.96 -2.02
N LEU A 185 -12.67 10.01 -1.22
CA LEU A 185 -11.39 10.36 -0.60
C LEU A 185 -11.43 9.91 0.85
N LEU A 186 -10.40 9.18 1.28
CA LEU A 186 -10.34 8.42 2.54
C LEU A 186 -9.16 8.93 3.38
N PRO A 187 -9.30 10.12 4.00
CA PRO A 187 -8.30 10.65 4.91
C PRO A 187 -8.22 9.81 6.20
N ASP A 188 -7.10 9.83 6.89
CA ASP A 188 -6.88 8.99 8.08
C ASP A 188 -7.48 9.57 9.36
N ASP A 189 -7.54 10.91 9.41
CA ASP A 189 -7.81 11.69 10.61
C ASP A 189 -9.23 12.29 10.66
N ARG A 190 -10.05 12.05 9.63
CA ARG A 190 -11.37 12.67 9.46
C ARG A 190 -12.29 11.81 8.61
N ASN A 191 -13.54 12.24 8.48
CA ASN A 191 -14.55 11.51 7.71
C ASN A 191 -14.24 11.46 6.21
N ASP A 192 -14.61 10.33 5.62
CA ASP A 192 -14.56 10.11 4.17
C ASP A 192 -15.40 11.13 3.40
N LEU A 193 -14.88 11.56 2.26
CA LEU A 193 -15.63 12.35 1.27
C LEU A 193 -16.09 11.41 0.16
N GLU A 194 -17.34 10.96 0.23
CA GLU A 194 -17.89 9.98 -0.71
C GLU A 194 -18.67 10.62 -1.86
N ASN A 195 -18.92 9.80 -2.90
CA ASN A 195 -19.80 10.11 -4.03
C ASN A 195 -19.41 11.36 -4.83
N LEU A 196 -18.11 11.65 -4.91
CA LEU A 196 -17.58 12.72 -5.74
C LEU A 196 -17.53 12.30 -7.22
N SER A 197 -17.67 13.28 -8.11
CA SER A 197 -17.26 13.12 -9.50
C SER A 197 -15.73 13.16 -9.60
N MET A 198 -15.14 12.65 -10.69
CA MET A 198 -13.70 12.79 -10.94
C MET A 198 -13.25 14.26 -10.98
N GLN A 199 -14.08 15.13 -11.54
CA GLN A 199 -13.79 16.57 -11.64
C GLN A 199 -13.80 17.26 -10.27
N ASP A 200 -14.71 16.85 -9.38
CA ASP A 200 -14.77 17.41 -8.01
C ASP A 200 -13.72 16.80 -7.09
N ALA A 201 -13.33 15.54 -7.32
CA ALA A 201 -12.36 14.84 -6.51
C ALA A 201 -10.94 15.40 -6.65
N ALA A 202 -10.50 15.77 -7.86
CA ALA A 202 -9.14 16.29 -8.10
C ALA A 202 -8.78 17.53 -7.25
N PRO A 203 -9.58 18.63 -7.23
CA PRO A 203 -9.26 19.77 -6.38
C PRO A 203 -9.36 19.45 -4.88
N ARG A 204 -10.23 18.51 -4.48
CA ARG A 204 -10.35 18.07 -3.07
C ARG A 204 -9.17 17.22 -2.63
N LEU A 205 -8.66 16.36 -3.50
CA LEU A 205 -7.45 15.57 -3.30
C LEU A 205 -6.27 16.49 -2.97
N LEU A 206 -6.06 17.53 -3.78
CA LEU A 206 -5.00 18.51 -3.54
C LEU A 206 -5.18 19.28 -2.23
N GLN A 207 -6.40 19.72 -1.92
CA GLN A 207 -6.68 20.42 -0.66
C GLN A 207 -6.34 19.58 0.57
N LEU A 208 -6.49 18.26 0.48
CA LEU A 208 -6.21 17.34 1.58
C LEU A 208 -4.73 16.92 1.64
N LEU A 209 -4.07 16.73 0.50
CA LEU A 209 -2.66 16.31 0.43
C LEU A 209 -1.66 17.44 0.59
N ALA A 210 -1.99 18.62 0.09
CA ALA A 210 -1.18 19.83 0.16
C ALA A 210 -2.09 21.01 0.51
N PRO A 211 -2.55 21.10 1.77
CA PRO A 211 -3.30 22.27 2.21
C PRO A 211 -2.46 23.50 1.92
N ALA A 212 -3.00 24.47 1.19
CA ALA A 212 -2.33 25.75 1.03
C ALA A 212 -2.01 26.28 2.44
N ASP A 213 -0.73 26.52 2.72
CA ASP A 213 -0.25 26.97 4.02
C ASP A 213 -1.23 27.98 4.61
N SER A 214 -1.97 27.56 5.63
CA SER A 214 -2.69 28.47 6.50
C SER A 214 -1.70 29.10 7.49
N SER A 215 -0.55 29.55 6.97
CA SER A 215 0.52 30.25 7.68
C SER A 215 0.62 31.66 7.09
N SER A 216 -0.43 32.44 7.30
CA SER A 216 -0.44 33.90 7.20
C SER A 216 -1.65 34.41 7.99
N GLY A 217 -1.45 34.65 9.28
CA GLY A 217 -2.45 35.20 10.21
C GLY A 217 -2.63 34.26 11.40
N THR A 218 -2.17 34.56 12.62
CA THR A 218 -1.93 35.85 13.30
C THR A 218 -0.73 35.78 14.24
#